data_AF-A0A935FNF8-F1
#
_entry.id   AF-A0A935FNF8-F1
#
_cell.length_a   1.000
_cell.length_b   1.000
_cell.length_c   1.000
_cell.angle_alpha   90.00
_cell.angle_beta   90.00
_cell.angle_gamma   90.00
#
_symmetry.space_group_name_H-M   'P 1'
#
loop_
_entity.id
_entity.type
_entity.pdbx_description
1 polymer ?
#
loop_
_entity_poly.entity_id
_entity_poly.type
_entity_poly.pdbx_seq_one_letter_code
_entity_poly.pdbx_strand_id
1 'polypeptide(L)'
;MSGNYTIDASLPISSVNFQTFLQADTALQNNGVSGPVVFNVAGANYPERVTLLPVPGTSSTNTVKFVGPVSADARAVVNPVGTAAVNDYAIAIGGADYITYENIDVVDAVLQLQIKLSMATQTEA
;
A
#
# COMPACT_ATOMS: atom_id res chain seq x y z
N MET A 1 -7.43 18.44 0.23
CA MET A 1 -6.32 18.16 1.17
C MET A 1 -5.09 18.99 0.82
N SER A 2 -4.27 19.36 1.81
CA SER A 2 -2.99 20.07 1.61
C SER A 2 -2.12 19.94 2.86
N GLY A 3 -0.81 19.73 2.68
CA GLY A 3 0.17 19.63 3.75
C GLY A 3 0.58 18.19 4.06
N ASN A 4 1.12 18.00 5.27
CA ASN A 4 1.68 16.73 5.71
C ASN A 4 0.67 15.94 6.54
N TYR A 5 0.59 14.65 6.25
CA TYR A 5 -0.22 13.65 6.92
C TYR A 5 0.67 12.47 7.29
N THR A 6 0.13 11.56 8.09
CA THR A 6 0.81 10.35 8.54
C THR A 6 -0.01 9.12 8.16
N ILE A 7 0.67 8.03 7.79
CA ILE A 7 0.09 6.70 7.70
C ILE A 7 0.81 5.83 8.74
N ASP A 8 0.19 5.64 9.88
CA ASP A 8 0.75 4.89 11.01
C ASP A 8 -0.36 4.14 11.75
N ALA A 9 -0.34 2.81 11.65
CA ALA A 9 -1.30 1.92 12.29
C ALA A 9 -1.17 1.91 13.83
N SER A 10 -0.05 2.34 14.39
CA SER A 10 0.19 2.43 15.83
C SER A 10 -0.41 3.69 16.46
N LEU A 11 -0.75 4.70 15.64
CA LEU A 11 -1.36 5.95 16.09
C LEU A 11 -2.89 5.91 15.90
N PRO A 12 -3.67 6.61 16.76
CA PRO A 12 -5.10 6.75 16.55
C PRO A 12 -5.44 7.43 15.22
N ILE A 13 -6.58 7.07 14.63
CA ILE A 13 -7.13 7.78 13.47
C ILE A 13 -7.42 9.23 13.88
N SER A 14 -7.03 10.18 13.03
CA SER A 14 -7.31 11.60 13.22
C SER A 14 -7.45 12.31 11.86
N SER A 15 -7.63 13.64 11.88
CA SER A 15 -7.63 14.44 10.64
C SER A 15 -6.28 14.49 9.94
N VAL A 16 -5.20 14.09 10.63
CA VAL A 16 -3.82 14.12 10.12
C VAL A 16 -3.14 12.75 10.10
N ASN A 17 -3.71 11.73 10.74
CA ASN A 17 -3.21 10.35 10.75
C ASN A 17 -4.23 9.37 10.20
N PHE A 18 -3.79 8.57 9.24
CA PHE A 18 -4.50 7.42 8.70
C PHE A 18 -3.78 6.16 9.20
N GLN A 19 -4.51 5.07 9.41
CA GLN A 19 -3.90 3.81 9.83
C GLN A 19 -3.50 2.93 8.64
N THR A 20 -4.07 3.18 7.45
CA THR A 20 -3.81 2.40 6.23
C THR A 20 -3.72 3.27 4.99
N PHE A 21 -3.12 2.75 3.91
CA PHE A 21 -3.10 3.40 2.61
C PHE A 21 -4.51 3.54 2.02
N LEU A 22 -5.38 2.55 2.23
CA LEU A 22 -6.78 2.63 1.77
C LEU A 22 -7.55 3.80 2.41
N GLN A 23 -7.29 4.09 3.69
CA GLN A 23 -7.90 5.24 4.37
C GLN A 23 -7.39 6.57 3.80
N ALA A 24 -6.09 6.66 3.52
CA ALA A 24 -5.49 7.83 2.88
C ALA A 24 -6.05 8.04 1.45
N ASP A 25 -6.17 6.98 0.65
CA ASP A 25 -6.76 7.01 -0.68
C ASP A 25 -8.23 7.44 -0.64
N THR A 26 -9.02 6.87 0.26
CA THR A 26 -10.43 7.29 0.48
C THR A 26 -10.53 8.79 0.81
N ALA A 27 -9.61 9.30 1.61
CA ALA A 27 -9.57 10.72 1.94
C ALA A 27 -9.21 11.60 0.73
N LEU A 28 -8.25 11.17 -0.10
CA LEU A 28 -7.89 11.85 -1.34
C LEU A 28 -9.05 11.88 -2.33
N GLN A 29 -9.76 10.75 -2.50
CA GLN A 29 -10.89 10.66 -3.41
C GLN A 29 -12.07 11.52 -2.97
N ASN A 30 -12.37 11.56 -1.66
CA ASN A 30 -13.49 12.34 -1.14
C ASN A 30 -13.23 13.84 -1.10
N ASN A 31 -11.98 14.25 -0.84
CA ASN A 31 -11.65 15.65 -0.55
C ASN A 31 -10.80 16.33 -1.62
N GLY A 32 -10.25 15.58 -2.57
CA GLY A 32 -9.27 16.06 -3.53
C GLY A 32 -8.03 16.68 -2.88
N VAL A 33 -7.24 17.39 -3.67
CA VAL A 33 -6.10 18.19 -3.22
C VAL A 33 -6.25 19.66 -3.64
N SER A 34 -5.86 20.56 -2.74
CA SER A 34 -5.84 22.02 -2.95
C SER A 34 -4.44 22.62 -2.81
N GLY A 35 -3.44 21.76 -2.59
CA GLY A 35 -2.02 22.07 -2.48
C GLY A 35 -1.23 20.75 -2.47
N PRO A 36 0.12 20.80 -2.40
CA PRO A 36 0.94 19.60 -2.25
C PRO A 36 0.52 18.80 -1.01
N VAL A 37 0.49 17.47 -1.14
CA VAL A 37 0.18 16.53 -0.07
C VAL A 37 1.32 15.54 0.09
N VAL A 38 1.75 15.34 1.34
CA VAL A 38 2.74 14.32 1.69
C VAL A 38 2.20 13.45 2.81
N PHE A 39 2.20 12.14 2.60
CA PHE A 39 1.95 11.13 3.62
C PHE A 39 3.29 10.56 4.08
N ASN A 40 3.67 10.82 5.33
CA ASN A 40 4.79 10.16 5.97
C ASN A 40 4.32 8.78 6.45
N VAL A 41 4.86 7.71 5.86
CA VAL A 41 4.42 6.35 6.14
C VAL A 41 5.36 5.75 7.19
N ALA A 42 4.78 5.19 8.26
CA ALA A 42 5.55 4.48 9.27
C ALA A 42 6.05 3.13 8.73
N GLY A 43 7.19 2.67 9.24
CA GLY A 43 7.72 1.35 8.90
C GLY A 43 6.86 0.24 9.50
N ALA A 44 6.04 -0.40 8.67
CA ALA A 44 5.17 -1.50 9.07
C ALA A 44 4.78 -2.36 7.85
N ASN A 45 4.21 -3.54 8.10
CA ASN A 45 3.55 -4.32 7.06
C ASN A 45 2.09 -3.92 6.97
N TYR A 46 1.66 -3.49 5.78
CA TYR A 46 0.30 -3.09 5.45
C TYR A 46 -0.34 -4.20 4.59
N PRO A 47 -1.11 -5.11 5.21
CA PRO A 47 -1.74 -6.23 4.52
C PRO A 47 -2.97 -5.73 3.75
N GLU A 48 -2.77 -5.04 2.64
CA GLU A 48 -3.85 -4.45 1.85
C GLU A 48 -3.52 -4.37 0.36
N ARG A 49 -4.58 -4.18 -0.43
CA ARG A 49 -4.50 -3.81 -1.84
C ARG A 49 -4.86 -2.34 -1.97
N VAL A 50 -4.03 -1.59 -2.67
CA VAL A 50 -4.23 -0.16 -2.90
C VAL A 50 -4.51 0.07 -4.37
N THR A 51 -5.60 0.76 -4.68
CA THR A 51 -5.92 1.20 -6.04
C THR A 51 -6.11 2.70 -6.03
N LEU A 52 -5.14 3.43 -6.56
CA LEU A 52 -5.27 4.88 -6.74
C LEU A 52 -5.96 5.19 -8.05
N LEU A 53 -7.08 5.87 -7.92
CA LEU A 53 -7.82 6.48 -9.02
C LEU A 53 -7.39 7.95 -9.17
N PRO A 54 -7.81 8.65 -10.24
CA PRO A 54 -7.48 10.05 -10.42
C PRO A 54 -7.98 10.88 -9.22
N VAL A 55 -7.05 11.58 -8.57
CA VAL A 55 -7.35 12.43 -7.41
C VAL A 55 -7.73 13.83 -7.89
N PRO A 56 -8.92 14.36 -7.55
CA PRO A 56 -9.32 15.69 -7.99
C PRO A 56 -8.36 16.78 -7.51
N GLY A 57 -7.96 17.68 -8.41
CA GLY A 57 -7.11 18.83 -8.10
C GLY A 57 -5.61 18.56 -8.16
N THR A 58 -5.17 17.34 -8.52
CA THR A 58 -3.76 17.07 -8.76
C THR A 58 -3.24 17.82 -9.99
N SER A 59 -1.98 18.25 -9.91
CA SER A 59 -1.29 18.95 -10.99
C SER A 59 0.22 18.88 -10.76
N SER A 60 1.01 19.47 -11.67
CA SER A 60 2.46 19.62 -11.48
C SER A 60 2.84 20.40 -10.22
N THR A 61 1.93 21.22 -9.69
CA THR A 61 2.10 21.92 -8.41
C THR A 61 1.49 21.13 -7.25
N ASN A 62 0.27 20.61 -7.43
CA ASN A 62 -0.45 19.88 -6.38
C ASN A 62 -0.19 18.38 -6.54
N THR A 63 0.96 17.93 -6.02
CA THR A 63 1.37 16.53 -6.06
C THR A 63 0.91 15.78 -4.81
N VAL A 64 0.81 14.46 -4.90
CA VAL A 64 0.62 13.57 -3.75
C VAL A 64 1.84 12.67 -3.62
N LYS A 65 2.45 12.63 -2.43
CA LYS A 65 3.60 11.77 -2.15
C LYS A 65 3.33 10.86 -0.97
N PHE A 66 3.69 9.60 -1.08
CA PHE A 66 3.78 8.64 0.02
C PHE A 66 5.27 8.37 0.27
N VAL A 67 5.77 8.75 1.44
CA VAL A 67 7.19 8.72 1.77
C VAL A 67 7.41 7.83 2.99
N GLY A 68 8.03 6.68 2.76
CA GLY A 68 8.43 5.75 3.81
C GLY A 68 9.82 6.06 4.39
N PRO A 69 10.25 5.30 5.41
CA PRO A 69 11.57 5.46 6.03
C PRO A 69 12.71 5.22 5.03
N VAL A 70 13.77 6.04 5.13
CA VAL A 70 14.93 5.95 4.21
C VAL A 70 15.69 4.63 4.37
N SER A 71 15.74 4.09 5.58
CA SER A 71 16.40 2.80 5.87
C SER A 71 15.60 1.65 5.29
N ALA A 72 16.21 0.86 4.40
CA ALA A 72 15.57 -0.28 3.74
C ALA A 72 14.94 -1.27 4.75
N ASP A 73 15.66 -1.60 5.83
CA ASP A 73 15.19 -2.55 6.86
C ASP A 73 13.97 -2.04 7.68
N ALA A 74 13.60 -0.77 7.52
CA ALA A 74 12.49 -0.13 8.22
C ALA A 74 11.39 0.36 7.27
N ARG A 75 11.46 0.04 5.97
CA ARG A 75 10.47 0.52 5.00
C ARG A 75 9.09 -0.01 5.30
N ALA A 76 8.09 0.78 4.93
CA ALA A 76 6.72 0.30 4.86
C ALA A 76 6.62 -0.76 3.75
N VAL A 77 6.00 -1.89 4.05
CA VAL A 77 5.78 -2.99 3.11
C VAL A 77 4.29 -3.05 2.78
N VAL A 78 3.92 -2.82 1.52
CA VAL A 78 2.55 -3.05 1.04
C VAL A 78 2.48 -4.49 0.51
N ASN A 79 1.62 -5.29 1.14
CA ASN A 79 1.50 -6.72 0.85
C ASN A 79 0.02 -7.09 0.66
N PRO A 80 -0.43 -7.49 -0.53
CA PRO A 80 -1.82 -7.83 -0.75
C PRO A 80 -2.19 -9.11 -0.02
N VAL A 81 -3.30 -9.09 0.72
CA VAL A 81 -3.84 -10.31 1.36
C VAL A 81 -4.80 -11.02 0.41
N GLY A 82 -4.52 -12.30 0.13
CA GLY A 82 -5.40 -13.22 -0.59
C GLY A 82 -4.88 -13.65 -1.96
N THR A 83 -5.14 -14.90 -2.33
CA THR A 83 -4.74 -15.50 -3.61
C THR A 83 -5.84 -15.31 -4.65
N ALA A 84 -5.95 -14.12 -5.22
CA ALA A 84 -6.86 -13.90 -6.35
C ALA A 84 -6.09 -14.07 -7.65
N ALA A 85 -6.38 -15.12 -8.42
CA ALA A 85 -5.79 -15.36 -9.74
C ALA A 85 -6.08 -14.22 -10.76
N VAL A 86 -7.02 -13.34 -10.41
CA VAL A 86 -7.39 -12.14 -11.16
C VAL A 86 -7.38 -10.99 -10.14
N ASN A 87 -6.68 -9.89 -10.43
CA ASN A 87 -6.38 -8.76 -9.54
C ASN A 87 -5.15 -8.91 -8.64
N ASP A 88 -4.10 -9.57 -9.11
CA ASP A 88 -2.85 -9.75 -8.37
C ASP A 88 -1.96 -8.51 -8.39
N TYR A 89 -2.20 -7.58 -7.47
CA TYR A 89 -1.39 -6.38 -7.27
C TYR A 89 -1.37 -5.97 -5.79
N ALA A 90 -0.27 -5.36 -5.36
CA ALA A 90 -0.20 -4.64 -4.09
C ALA A 90 -0.66 -3.18 -4.25
N ILE A 91 -0.16 -2.51 -5.29
CA ILE A 91 -0.48 -1.12 -5.64
C ILE A 91 -0.83 -1.08 -7.13
N ALA A 92 -2.04 -0.62 -7.45
CA ALA A 92 -2.48 -0.32 -8.80
C ALA A 92 -2.71 1.19 -8.97
N ILE A 93 -2.26 1.75 -10.09
CA ILE A 93 -2.49 3.15 -10.45
C ILE A 93 -3.38 3.18 -11.70
N GLY A 94 -4.65 3.51 -11.50
CA GLY A 94 -5.67 3.55 -12.54
C GLY A 94 -5.90 4.97 -13.06
N GLY A 95 -5.00 5.47 -13.90
CA GLY A 95 -5.15 6.79 -14.55
C GLY A 95 -4.90 7.99 -13.65
N ALA A 96 -4.31 7.79 -12.46
CA ALA A 96 -3.91 8.89 -11.59
C ALA A 96 -2.58 9.50 -12.04
N ASP A 97 -2.50 10.83 -12.00
CA ASP A 97 -1.30 11.61 -12.32
C ASP A 97 -0.77 12.35 -11.08
N TYR A 98 0.53 12.70 -11.11
CA TYR A 98 1.21 13.48 -10.07
C TYR A 98 1.26 12.81 -8.69
N ILE A 99 1.31 11.48 -8.70
CA ILE A 99 1.47 10.64 -7.51
C ILE A 99 2.91 10.12 -7.43
N THR A 100 3.49 10.06 -6.24
CA THR A 100 4.82 9.48 -6.01
C THR A 100 4.79 8.53 -4.81
N TYR A 101 5.38 7.35 -4.97
CA TYR A 101 5.74 6.45 -3.89
C TYR A 101 7.25 6.46 -3.73
N GLU A 102 7.73 6.79 -2.54
CA GLU A 102 9.15 6.91 -2.23
C GLU A 102 9.48 6.10 -0.99
N ASN A 103 10.50 5.24 -1.07
CA ASN A 103 10.93 4.35 0.02
C ASN A 103 9.81 3.44 0.57
N ILE A 104 8.98 2.90 -0.32
CA ILE A 104 7.97 1.90 -0.02
C ILE A 104 8.36 0.60 -0.70
N ASP A 105 8.35 -0.48 0.06
CA ASP A 105 8.59 -1.81 -0.48
C ASP A 105 7.25 -2.45 -0.83
N VAL A 106 7.23 -3.14 -1.97
CA VAL A 106 6.07 -3.89 -2.45
C VAL A 106 6.44 -5.35 -2.48
N VAL A 107 5.67 -6.15 -1.77
CA VAL A 107 5.85 -7.60 -1.73
C VAL A 107 4.52 -8.23 -2.13
N ASP A 108 4.58 -9.22 -3.00
CA ASP A 108 3.46 -10.13 -3.24
C ASP A 108 3.88 -11.50 -2.73
N ALA A 109 3.58 -11.74 -1.44
CA ALA A 109 4.00 -12.96 -0.78
C ALA A 109 2.97 -14.06 -1.05
N VAL A 110 3.21 -14.88 -2.07
CA VAL A 110 2.61 -16.22 -2.15
C VAL A 110 3.02 -16.97 -0.87
N LEU A 111 2.03 -17.61 -0.21
CA LEU A 111 2.21 -18.37 1.02
C LEU A 111 3.44 -19.31 0.97
N GLN A 112 4.20 -19.29 2.07
CA GLN A 112 5.36 -20.11 2.42
C GLN A 112 5.35 -21.53 1.79
N LEU A 113 6.50 -21.92 1.24
CA LEU A 113 6.80 -23.21 0.62
C LEU A 113 6.28 -24.42 1.46
N GLN A 114 5.25 -25.13 0.99
CA GLN A 114 4.88 -26.45 1.54
C GLN A 114 5.65 -27.56 0.82
N ILE A 115 6.62 -28.18 1.49
CA ILE A 115 7.25 -29.42 0.98
C ILE A 115 6.27 -30.58 1.25
N LYS A 116 5.60 -31.09 0.20
CA LYS A 116 4.76 -32.30 0.28
C LYS A 116 5.60 -33.53 -0.09
N LEU A 117 5.98 -34.34 0.91
CA LEU A 117 6.48 -35.70 0.68
C LEU A 117 5.31 -36.68 0.74
N SER A 118 5.08 -37.41 -0.35
CA SER A 118 4.08 -38.49 -0.44
C SER A 118 4.81 -39.80 -0.71
N MET A 119 4.67 -40.79 0.17
CA MET A 119 5.09 -42.17 -0.09
C MET A 119 3.87 -42.98 -0.50
N ALA A 120 3.95 -43.68 -1.64
CA ALA A 120 2.97 -44.70 -2.00
C ALA A 120 3.33 -46.00 -1.29
N THR A 121 2.41 -46.55 -0.49
CA THR A 121 2.48 -47.96 -0.08
C THR A 121 2.27 -48.84 -1.31
N GLN A 122 3.29 -49.62 -1.69
CA GLN A 122 3.08 -50.75 -2.58
C GLN A 122 2.39 -51.85 -1.78
N THR A 123 1.18 -52.22 -2.18
CA THR A 123 0.56 -53.47 -1.74
C THR A 123 1.02 -54.53 -2.72
N GLU A 124 1.99 -55.36 -2.32
CA GLU A 124 2.33 -56.58 -3.06
C GLU A 124 1.22 -57.62 -2.84
N ALA A 125 0.67 -58.13 -3.95
CA ALA A 125 0.07 -59.44 -4.07
C ALA A 125 0.39 -59.99 -5.47
#